data_AF-A0A1B6D0Z6-F1
#
_entry.id   AF-A0A1B6D0Z6-F1
#
_cell.length_a   1.000
_cell.length_b   1.000
_cell.length_c   1.000
_cell.angle_alpha   90.00
_cell.angle_beta   90.00
_cell.angle_gamma   90.00
#
_symmetry.space_group_name_H-M   'P 1'
#
loop_
_entity.id
_entity.type
_entity.pdbx_description
1 polymer ?
#
loop_
_entity_poly.entity_id
_entity_poly.type
_entity_poly.pdbx_seq_one_letter_code
_entity_poly.pdbx_strand_id
1 'polypeptide(L)'
;MFNKAKAYSENELLDKLKYYCPDFSVHLQDIRNPTPEFVREMYRRILIEFNIDISSLEQPHFSQMENLSPFAEMYHDSIPVINLMKAIRKLKIIDLGISDLTDPAPKRNLEQMSTIMRFVEFCDEKITEWNDKLNFVKNKRSRKKELLKNIDQLKEERNKYTLSKENSIEEKLELEKVYQILTQEQATVLNEKDTILEKRNLLKASINEKEHQVEKLNQQLCEEEELIKNTREQIVASPISIVNDLKNMRMKQLDYSEELQNLKDKLVSKKTNQCSNV
;
A
#
# COMPACT_ATOMS: atom_id res chain seq x y z
N MET A 1 32.88 4.65 62.68
CA MET A 1 32.22 4.79 63.98
C MET A 1 31.43 6.09 63.95
N PHE A 2 30.10 6.04 64.06
CA PHE A 2 29.31 7.25 64.29
C PHE A 2 29.78 7.83 65.64
N ASN A 3 30.25 9.08 65.63
CA ASN A 3 30.70 9.76 66.84
C ASN A 3 29.55 9.81 67.84
N LYS A 4 29.80 9.62 69.14
CA LYS A 4 28.79 9.82 70.20
C LYS A 4 28.46 11.32 70.30
N ALA A 5 27.68 11.82 69.35
CA ALA A 5 27.10 13.15 69.43
C ALA A 5 26.12 13.18 70.62
N LYS A 6 26.11 14.30 71.35
CA LYS A 6 25.18 14.55 72.46
C LYS A 6 23.76 14.19 72.03
N ALA A 7 22.99 13.46 72.84
CA ALA A 7 21.60 13.13 72.52
C ALA A 7 20.77 14.39 72.19
N TYR A 8 19.75 14.25 71.34
CA TYR A 8 18.80 15.33 71.11
C TYR A 8 18.08 15.69 72.40
N SER A 9 17.67 16.94 72.52
CA SER A 9 16.65 17.29 73.51
C SER A 9 15.32 16.62 73.15
N GLU A 10 14.44 16.45 74.14
CA GLU A 10 13.15 15.79 73.94
C GLU A 10 12.30 16.48 72.85
N ASN A 11 12.33 17.82 72.81
CA ASN A 11 11.61 18.60 71.80
C ASN A 11 12.23 18.45 70.41
N GLU A 12 13.55 18.50 70.30
CA GLU A 12 14.24 18.27 69.02
C GLU A 12 13.93 16.87 68.47
N LEU A 13 13.95 15.84 69.33
CA LEU A 13 13.60 14.48 68.90
C LEU A 13 12.14 14.39 68.45
N LEU A 14 11.22 15.04 69.17
CA LEU A 14 9.81 15.08 68.81
C LEU A 14 9.59 15.68 67.41
N ASP A 15 10.22 16.83 67.15
CA ASP A 15 10.10 17.52 65.87
C ASP A 15 10.67 16.68 64.73
N LYS A 16 11.79 15.99 64.96
CA LYS A 16 12.40 15.07 63.99
C LYS A 16 11.54 13.85 63.72
N LEU A 17 10.96 13.23 64.75
CA LEU A 17 10.06 12.09 64.59
C LEU A 17 8.82 12.48 63.77
N LYS A 18 8.24 13.65 64.02
CA LYS A 18 7.09 14.15 63.23
C LYS A 18 7.46 14.47 61.78
N TYR A 19 8.66 14.97 61.54
CA TYR A 19 9.13 15.26 60.18
C TYR A 19 9.35 13.98 59.36
N TYR A 20 10.06 13.00 59.92
CA TYR A 20 10.42 11.77 59.20
C TYR A 20 9.32 10.70 59.22
N CYS A 21 8.43 10.72 60.22
CA CYS A 21 7.33 9.78 60.36
C CYS A 21 6.01 10.54 60.60
N PRO A 22 5.45 11.21 59.58
CA PRO A 22 4.29 12.09 59.74
C PRO A 22 3.03 11.35 60.21
N ASP A 23 2.89 10.07 59.85
CA ASP A 23 1.76 9.22 60.25
C ASP A 23 1.94 8.61 61.65
N PHE A 24 3.07 8.85 62.31
CA PHE A 24 3.35 8.33 63.64
C PHE A 24 2.85 9.31 64.70
N SER A 25 1.81 8.91 65.43
CA SER A 25 1.26 9.69 66.54
C SER A 25 2.24 9.69 67.72
N VAL A 26 3.01 10.76 67.85
CA VAL A 26 4.02 10.94 68.91
C VAL A 26 3.78 12.24 69.69
N HIS A 27 3.81 12.11 71.01
CA HIS A 27 3.70 13.21 71.95
C HIS A 27 4.95 13.30 72.83
N LEU A 28 5.18 14.47 73.43
CA LEU A 28 6.32 14.68 74.32
C LEU A 28 6.33 13.73 75.52
N GLN A 29 5.15 13.32 76.00
CA GLN A 29 5.01 12.35 77.10
C GLN A 29 5.55 10.97 76.72
N ASP A 30 5.39 10.55 75.46
CA ASP A 30 5.89 9.26 74.98
C ASP A 30 7.41 9.20 74.97
N ILE A 31 8.07 10.35 74.82
CA ILE A 31 9.54 10.46 74.90
C ILE A 31 10.01 10.48 76.36
N ARG A 32 9.28 11.19 77.24
CA ARG A 32 9.60 11.31 78.67
C ARG A 32 9.36 10.01 79.45
N ASN A 33 8.27 9.33 79.12
CA ASN A 33 7.80 8.11 79.77
C ASN A 33 7.50 7.06 78.68
N PRO A 34 8.54 6.51 78.03
CA PRO A 34 8.35 5.59 76.93
C PRO A 34 7.64 4.32 77.38
N THR A 35 6.63 3.90 76.62
CA THR A 35 6.00 2.59 76.79
C THR A 35 6.64 1.58 75.83
N PRO A 36 6.62 0.28 76.15
CA PRO A 36 7.09 -0.78 75.25
C PRO A 36 6.42 -0.73 73.87
N GLU A 37 5.13 -0.42 73.81
CA GLU A 37 4.35 -0.31 72.57
C GLU A 37 4.87 0.85 71.71
N PHE A 38 5.06 2.02 72.32
CA PHE A 38 5.57 3.20 71.65
C PHE A 38 6.95 2.97 71.04
N VAL A 39 7.88 2.43 71.83
CA VAL A 39 9.26 2.20 71.39
C VAL A 39 9.32 1.15 70.27
N ARG A 40 8.55 0.06 70.40
CA ARG A 40 8.47 -0.97 69.35
C ARG A 40 7.90 -0.42 68.06
N GLU A 41 6.83 0.37 68.12
CA GLU A 41 6.23 0.97 66.92
C GLU A 41 7.18 1.97 66.25
N MET A 42 7.86 2.81 67.03
CA MET A 42 8.86 3.76 66.52
C MET A 42 9.97 3.04 65.71
N TYR A 43 10.53 1.95 66.26
CA TYR A 43 11.54 1.16 65.54
C TYR A 43 10.97 0.43 64.32
N ARG A 44 9.71 -0.03 64.35
CA ARG A 44 9.05 -0.60 63.17
C ARG A 44 8.91 0.45 62.06
N ARG A 45 8.51 1.68 62.40
CA ARG A 45 8.40 2.79 61.44
C ARG A 45 9.72 3.08 60.75
N ILE A 46 10.82 3.15 61.50
CA ILE A 46 12.15 3.31 60.92
C ILE A 46 12.47 2.17 59.94
N LEU A 47 12.18 0.92 60.30
CA LEU A 47 12.44 -0.22 59.41
C LEU A 47 11.58 -0.17 58.13
N ILE A 48 10.34 0.31 58.22
CA ILE A 48 9.47 0.56 57.05
C ILE A 48 10.12 1.56 56.10
N GLU A 49 10.71 2.65 56.62
CA GLU A 49 11.41 3.63 55.78
C GLU A 49 12.61 3.01 55.03
N PHE A 50 13.23 1.98 55.59
CA PHE A 50 14.28 1.20 54.93
C PHE A 50 13.73 0.06 54.03
N ASN A 51 12.43 0.07 53.72
CA ASN A 51 11.72 -0.95 52.93
C ASN A 51 11.87 -2.37 53.51
N ILE A 52 11.92 -2.51 54.83
CA ILE A 52 11.92 -3.81 55.50
C ILE A 52 10.48 -4.21 55.79
N ASP A 53 10.09 -5.39 55.29
CA ASP A 53 8.76 -5.94 55.53
C ASP A 53 8.57 -6.31 57.01
N ILE A 54 7.71 -5.56 57.70
CA ILE A 54 7.42 -5.76 59.12
C ILE A 54 6.64 -7.06 59.37
N SER A 55 5.79 -7.49 58.43
CA SER A 55 5.03 -8.74 58.53
C SER A 55 5.98 -9.93 58.68
N SER A 56 7.14 -9.88 58.04
CA SER A 56 8.19 -10.90 58.17
C SER A 56 8.80 -11.00 59.57
N LEU A 57 8.69 -9.95 60.39
CA LEU A 57 9.21 -9.92 61.76
C LEU A 57 8.24 -10.51 62.76
N GLU A 58 6.95 -10.58 62.44
CA GLU A 58 5.90 -11.06 63.34
C GLU A 58 5.84 -12.58 63.44
N GLN A 59 6.35 -13.27 62.41
CA GLN A 59 6.32 -14.72 62.34
C GLN A 59 7.68 -15.34 62.68
N PRO A 60 7.72 -16.55 63.28
CA PRO A 60 8.96 -17.30 63.43
C PRO A 60 9.56 -17.64 62.07
N HIS A 61 10.85 -17.39 61.90
CA HIS A 61 11.58 -17.88 60.73
C HIS A 61 11.74 -19.41 60.78
N PHE A 62 11.87 -20.05 59.62
CA PHE A 62 12.02 -21.50 59.50
C PHE A 62 13.14 -22.07 60.41
N SER A 63 14.29 -21.41 60.45
CA SER A 63 15.41 -21.80 61.33
C SER A 63 15.11 -21.66 62.84
N GLN A 64 14.17 -20.80 63.21
CA GLN A 64 13.69 -20.70 64.60
C GLN A 64 12.68 -21.81 64.88
N MET A 65 11.81 -22.14 63.91
CA MET A 65 10.82 -23.21 64.05
C MET A 65 11.47 -24.59 64.25
N GLU A 66 12.60 -24.88 63.60
CA GLU A 66 13.35 -26.13 63.83
C GLU A 66 13.75 -26.32 65.31
N ASN A 67 14.05 -25.22 66.01
CA ASN A 67 14.50 -25.24 67.40
C ASN A 67 13.36 -25.04 68.41
N LEU A 68 12.25 -24.43 67.97
CA LEU A 68 11.12 -24.09 68.82
C LEU A 68 9.96 -25.09 68.70
N SER A 69 9.92 -25.92 67.65
CA SER A 69 8.90 -26.95 67.50
C SER A 69 9.07 -28.02 68.58
N PRO A 70 8.00 -28.39 69.33
CA PRO A 70 6.59 -28.06 69.11
C PRO A 70 6.05 -26.85 69.89
N PHE A 71 6.86 -26.17 70.71
CA PHE A 71 6.46 -25.10 71.62
C PHE A 71 6.40 -23.69 71.02
N ALA A 72 6.39 -23.55 69.69
CA ALA A 72 6.46 -22.25 69.01
C ALA A 72 5.34 -21.28 69.46
N GLU A 73 4.15 -21.81 69.74
CA GLU A 73 3.00 -21.03 70.21
C GLU A 73 3.24 -20.36 71.57
N MET A 74 4.04 -20.97 72.46
CA MET A 74 4.36 -20.39 73.77
C MET A 74 5.19 -19.11 73.68
N TYR A 75 5.85 -18.88 72.55
CA TYR A 75 6.74 -17.74 72.32
C TYR A 75 6.17 -16.71 71.36
N HIS A 76 4.88 -16.83 70.99
CA HIS A 76 4.21 -15.96 70.02
C HIS A 76 4.45 -14.46 70.28
N ASP A 77 4.42 -14.03 71.54
CA ASP A 77 4.59 -12.61 71.89
C ASP A 77 6.06 -12.18 71.97
N SER A 78 6.97 -13.13 72.22
CA SER A 78 8.41 -12.87 72.36
C SER A 78 9.13 -12.84 71.02
N ILE A 79 8.71 -13.67 70.07
CA ILE A 79 9.31 -13.79 68.74
C ILE A 79 9.35 -12.44 68.01
N PRO A 80 8.25 -11.67 67.89
CA PRO A 80 8.27 -10.37 67.23
C PRO A 80 9.24 -9.38 67.86
N VAL A 81 9.36 -9.38 69.19
CA VAL A 81 10.26 -8.49 69.92
C VAL A 81 11.73 -8.85 69.65
N ILE A 82 12.07 -10.14 69.67
CA ILE A 82 13.42 -10.63 69.38
C ILE A 82 13.79 -10.35 67.91
N ASN A 83 12.86 -10.59 66.99
CA ASN A 83 13.06 -10.34 65.57
C ASN A 83 13.27 -8.85 65.29
N LEU A 84 12.46 -7.97 65.90
CA LEU A 84 12.62 -6.53 65.82
C LEU A 84 13.99 -6.08 66.35
N MET A 85 14.38 -6.54 67.55
CA MET A 85 15.70 -6.25 68.13
C MET A 85 16.82 -6.66 67.17
N LYS A 86 16.75 -7.88 66.63
CA LYS A 86 17.76 -8.41 65.71
C LYS A 86 17.83 -7.61 64.41
N ALA A 87 16.68 -7.19 63.86
CA ALA A 87 16.60 -6.37 62.65
C ALA A 87 17.28 -5.01 62.86
N ILE A 88 16.98 -4.32 63.97
CA ILE A 88 17.59 -3.04 64.29
C ILE A 88 19.10 -3.19 64.55
N ARG A 89 19.53 -4.23 65.30
CA ARG A 89 20.96 -4.47 65.55
C ARG A 89 21.75 -4.78 64.29
N LYS A 90 21.13 -5.35 63.24
CA LYS A 90 21.80 -5.56 61.95
C LYS A 90 22.23 -4.26 61.29
N LEU A 91 21.59 -3.13 61.60
CA LEU A 91 22.02 -1.82 61.12
C LEU A 91 23.38 -1.40 61.72
N LYS A 92 23.79 -2.01 62.85
CA LYS A 92 25.05 -1.74 63.56
C LYS A 92 25.24 -0.26 63.97
N ILE A 93 24.13 0.45 64.18
CA ILE A 93 24.11 1.86 64.60
C ILE A 93 23.98 1.98 66.12
N ILE A 94 23.07 1.20 66.70
CA ILE A 94 22.80 1.17 68.13
C ILE A 94 22.97 -0.24 68.69
N ASP A 95 23.30 -0.32 69.96
CA ASP A 95 23.31 -1.58 70.71
C ASP A 95 22.03 -1.69 71.54
N LEU A 96 21.01 -2.24 70.90
CA LEU A 96 19.68 -2.43 71.46
C LEU A 96 19.61 -3.77 72.21
N GLY A 97 19.26 -3.72 73.49
CA GLY A 97 18.96 -4.89 74.31
C GLY A 97 17.47 -5.23 74.31
N ILE A 98 17.11 -6.39 74.83
CA ILE A 98 15.70 -6.80 74.91
C ILE A 98 14.91 -5.91 75.88
N SER A 99 15.55 -5.48 76.98
CA SER A 99 14.98 -4.55 77.96
C SER A 99 14.62 -3.21 77.33
N ASP A 100 15.36 -2.78 76.31
CA ASP A 100 15.08 -1.50 75.63
C ASP A 100 13.74 -1.54 74.85
N LEU A 101 13.21 -2.74 74.59
CA LEU A 101 11.92 -2.95 73.92
C LEU A 101 10.80 -3.37 74.87
N THR A 102 11.12 -3.97 76.03
CA THR A 102 10.14 -4.50 76.98
C THR A 102 9.97 -3.63 78.23
N ASP A 103 10.99 -2.89 78.62
CA ASP A 103 11.01 -1.98 79.78
C ASP A 103 11.95 -0.79 79.50
N PRO A 104 11.55 0.11 78.58
CA PRO A 104 12.43 1.16 78.07
C PRO A 104 12.74 2.21 79.14
N ALA A 105 14.02 2.35 79.51
CA ALA A 105 14.46 3.42 80.41
C ALA A 105 14.50 4.77 79.68
N PRO A 106 13.86 5.85 80.19
CA PRO A 106 13.69 7.12 79.48
C PRO A 106 14.97 7.70 78.88
N LYS A 107 16.03 7.82 79.70
CA LYS A 107 17.32 8.38 79.28
C LYS A 107 17.99 7.55 78.18
N ARG A 108 17.98 6.21 78.33
CA ARG A 108 18.61 5.30 77.37
C ARG A 108 17.84 5.25 76.06
N ASN A 109 16.51 5.23 76.13
CA ASN A 109 15.64 5.29 74.97
C ASN A 109 15.85 6.59 74.18
N LEU A 110 15.91 7.75 74.87
CA LEU A 110 16.22 9.03 74.24
C LEU A 110 17.58 9.02 73.50
N GLU A 111 18.62 8.46 74.12
CA GLU A 111 19.95 8.32 73.50
C GLU A 111 19.92 7.42 72.25
N GLN A 112 19.24 6.27 72.32
CA GLN A 112 19.13 5.33 71.19
C GLN A 112 18.30 5.90 70.04
N MET A 113 17.13 6.46 70.33
CA MET A 113 16.28 7.13 69.34
C MET A 113 17.02 8.29 68.67
N SER A 114 17.72 9.12 69.45
CA SER A 114 18.54 10.21 68.89
C SER A 114 19.61 9.70 67.94
N THR A 115 20.25 8.57 68.27
CA THR A 115 21.30 7.99 67.46
C THR A 115 20.75 7.43 66.15
N ILE A 116 19.61 6.73 66.18
CA ILE A 116 18.98 6.27 64.94
C ILE A 116 18.49 7.44 64.09
N MET A 117 17.85 8.45 64.69
CA MET A 117 17.35 9.58 63.91
C MET A 117 18.46 10.31 63.17
N ARG A 118 19.65 10.44 63.76
CA ARG A 118 20.84 10.95 63.06
C ARG A 118 21.25 10.10 61.88
N PHE A 119 21.13 8.79 62.01
CA PHE A 119 21.42 7.91 60.90
C PHE A 119 20.40 8.09 59.78
N VAL A 120 19.12 8.25 60.11
CA VAL A 120 18.06 8.55 59.13
C VAL A 120 18.36 9.87 58.40
N GLU A 121 18.69 10.92 59.14
CA GLU A 121 19.10 12.23 58.57
C GLU A 121 20.32 12.08 57.65
N PHE A 122 21.34 11.36 58.11
CA PHE A 122 22.53 11.08 57.30
C PHE A 122 22.18 10.33 56.00
N CYS A 123 21.27 9.35 56.07
CA CYS A 123 20.80 8.63 54.89
C CYS A 123 20.08 9.57 53.91
N ASP A 124 19.22 10.47 54.41
CA ASP A 124 18.50 11.44 53.59
C ASP A 124 19.47 12.42 52.90
N GLU A 125 20.42 12.99 53.65
CA GLU A 125 21.50 13.82 53.10
C GLU A 125 22.28 13.07 52.01
N LYS A 126 22.61 11.80 52.25
CA LYS A 126 23.31 10.99 51.25
C LYS A 126 22.44 10.69 50.04
N ILE A 127 21.13 10.46 50.19
CA ILE A 127 20.24 10.29 49.04
C ILE A 127 20.20 11.56 48.19
N THR A 128 20.14 12.74 48.82
CA THR A 128 20.16 14.01 48.08
C THR A 128 21.42 14.19 47.26
N GLU A 129 22.59 13.79 47.76
CA GLU A 129 23.86 13.80 47.01
C GLU A 129 23.81 12.88 45.77
N TRP A 130 23.03 11.80 45.84
CA TRP A 130 22.88 10.82 44.75
C TRP A 130 21.70 11.11 43.81
N ASN A 131 20.87 12.11 44.10
CA ASN A 131 19.67 12.40 43.32
C ASN A 131 19.98 12.66 41.84
N ASP A 132 21.06 13.37 41.52
CA ASP A 132 21.44 13.62 40.12
C ASP A 132 21.77 12.32 39.37
N LYS A 133 22.48 11.41 40.03
CA LYS A 133 22.80 10.09 39.47
C LYS A 133 21.55 9.23 39.32
N LEU A 134 20.67 9.23 40.32
CA LEU A 134 19.39 8.51 40.28
C LEU A 134 18.50 9.05 39.16
N ASN A 135 18.40 10.38 39.01
CA ASN A 135 17.68 11.04 37.94
C ASN A 135 18.27 10.73 36.57
N PHE A 136 19.60 10.71 36.44
CA PHE A 136 20.27 10.29 35.21
C PHE A 136 19.89 8.85 34.83
N VAL A 137 19.95 7.91 35.76
CA VAL A 137 19.57 6.50 35.53
C VAL A 137 18.08 6.38 35.16
N LYS A 138 17.20 7.09 35.88
CA LYS A 138 15.77 7.14 35.59
C LYS A 138 15.49 7.67 34.19
N ASN A 139 16.15 8.76 33.78
CA ASN A 139 16.04 9.35 32.46
C ASN A 139 16.53 8.41 31.36
N LYS A 140 17.67 7.72 31.56
CA LYS A 140 18.16 6.71 30.60
C LYS A 140 17.19 5.54 30.47
N ARG A 141 16.58 5.08 31.58
CA ARG A 141 15.56 4.02 31.56
C ARG A 141 14.31 4.46 30.80
N SER A 142 13.83 5.69 31.02
CA SER A 142 12.71 6.26 30.29
C SER A 142 13.01 6.38 28.79
N ARG A 143 14.19 6.89 28.42
CA ARG A 143 14.63 7.00 27.02
C ARG A 143 14.72 5.64 26.34
N LYS A 144 15.24 4.61 27.03
CA LYS A 144 15.24 3.23 26.52
C LYS A 144 13.82 2.75 26.21
N LYS A 145 12.87 2.99 27.12
CA LYS A 145 11.46 2.59 26.94
C LYS A 145 10.83 3.29 25.74
N GLU A 146 11.10 4.58 25.56
CA GLU A 146 10.64 5.36 24.41
C GLU A 146 11.22 4.84 23.09
N LEU A 147 12.54 4.59 23.04
CA LEU A 147 13.19 4.05 21.84
C LEU A 147 12.65 2.66 21.47
N LEU A 148 12.38 1.80 22.45
CA LEU A 148 11.75 0.50 22.18
C LEU A 148 10.35 0.67 21.56
N LYS A 149 9.54 1.59 22.07
CA LYS A 149 8.24 1.91 21.49
C LYS A 149 8.36 2.41 20.05
N ASN A 150 9.32 3.30 19.78
CA ASN A 150 9.56 3.82 18.43
C ASN A 150 10.03 2.72 17.47
N ILE A 151 10.88 1.79 17.94
CA ILE A 151 11.29 0.63 17.13
C ILE A 151 10.08 -0.19 16.71
N ASP A 152 9.15 -0.46 17.63
CA ASP A 152 7.97 -1.26 17.32
C ASP A 152 7.03 -0.54 16.34
N GLN A 153 6.83 0.77 16.50
CA GLN A 153 6.07 1.60 15.54
C GLN A 153 6.69 1.58 14.13
N LEU A 154 8.00 1.78 14.03
CA LEU A 154 8.69 1.74 12.74
C LEU A 154 8.64 0.36 12.08
N LYS A 155 8.64 -0.72 12.87
CA LYS A 155 8.45 -2.08 12.33
C LYS A 155 7.05 -2.24 11.74
N GLU A 156 6.02 -1.75 12.42
CA GLU A 156 4.64 -1.79 11.92
C GLU A 156 4.46 -0.97 10.64
N GLU A 157 5.00 0.25 10.60
CA GLU A 157 4.96 1.13 9.42
C GLU A 157 5.66 0.49 8.23
N ARG A 158 6.87 -0.06 8.44
CA ARG A 158 7.58 -0.79 7.40
C ARG A 158 6.77 -1.99 6.90
N ASN A 159 6.15 -2.77 7.78
CA ASN A 159 5.34 -3.91 7.36
C ASN A 159 4.13 -3.47 6.51
N LYS A 160 3.45 -2.39 6.90
CA LYS A 160 2.36 -1.79 6.11
C LYS A 160 2.84 -1.33 4.73
N TYR A 161 4.00 -0.66 4.67
CA TYR A 161 4.57 -0.20 3.42
C TYR A 161 4.95 -1.37 2.50
N THR A 162 5.58 -2.41 3.04
CA THR A 162 5.92 -3.62 2.26
C THR A 162 4.66 -4.27 1.68
N LEU A 163 3.61 -4.44 2.50
CA LEU A 163 2.35 -5.02 2.03
C LEU A 163 1.68 -4.17 0.95
N SER A 164 1.63 -2.84 1.14
CA SER A 164 1.10 -1.93 0.12
C SER A 164 1.89 -2.01 -1.19
N LYS A 165 3.22 -2.13 -1.11
CA LYS A 165 4.07 -2.24 -2.28
C LYS A 165 3.85 -3.55 -3.02
N GLU A 166 3.69 -4.66 -2.30
CA GLU A 166 3.37 -5.96 -2.88
C GLU A 166 2.04 -5.91 -3.64
N ASN A 167 0.99 -5.36 -3.02
CA ASN A 167 -0.31 -5.18 -3.67
C ASN A 167 -0.21 -4.32 -4.93
N SER A 168 0.51 -3.19 -4.89
CA SER A 168 0.68 -2.34 -6.08
C SER A 168 1.48 -3.01 -7.20
N ILE A 169 2.41 -3.91 -6.88
CA ILE A 169 3.14 -4.71 -7.88
C ILE A 169 2.17 -5.71 -8.53
N GLU A 170 1.33 -6.37 -7.73
CA GLU A 170 0.32 -7.31 -8.23
C GLU A 170 -0.71 -6.63 -9.15
N GLU A 171 -1.28 -5.50 -8.72
CA GLU A 171 -2.19 -4.69 -9.54
C GLU A 171 -1.54 -4.25 -10.87
N LYS A 172 -0.26 -3.85 -10.82
CA LYS A 172 0.48 -3.46 -12.03
C LYS A 172 0.66 -4.63 -12.98
N LEU A 173 0.99 -5.83 -12.47
CA LEU A 173 1.13 -7.04 -13.28
C LEU A 173 -0.19 -7.45 -13.93
N GLU A 174 -1.31 -7.32 -13.22
CA GLU A 174 -2.65 -7.56 -13.78
C GLU A 174 -2.98 -6.57 -14.89
N LEU A 175 -2.72 -5.29 -14.66
CA LEU A 175 -2.96 -4.23 -15.65
C LEU A 175 -2.10 -4.42 -16.90
N GLU A 176 -0.86 -4.87 -16.73
CA GLU A 176 0.07 -5.15 -17.84
C GLU A 176 -0.41 -6.33 -18.70
N LYS A 177 -1.00 -7.37 -18.10
CA LYS A 177 -1.66 -8.46 -18.84
C LYS A 177 -2.84 -7.95 -19.67
N VAL A 178 -3.71 -7.14 -19.06
CA VAL A 178 -4.87 -6.55 -19.76
C VAL A 178 -4.41 -5.66 -20.92
N TYR A 179 -3.38 -4.84 -20.68
CA TYR A 179 -2.80 -3.99 -21.71
C TYR A 179 -2.24 -4.79 -22.89
N GLN A 180 -1.57 -5.92 -22.63
CA GLN A 180 -1.08 -6.80 -23.70
C GLN A 180 -2.22 -7.39 -24.53
N ILE A 181 -3.31 -7.84 -23.90
CA ILE A 181 -4.51 -8.35 -24.60
C ILE A 181 -5.11 -7.26 -25.49
N LEU A 182 -5.36 -6.07 -24.94
CA LEU A 182 -5.92 -4.94 -25.70
C LEU A 182 -5.03 -4.53 -26.87
N THR A 183 -3.70 -4.57 -26.68
CA THR A 183 -2.75 -4.25 -27.76
C THR A 183 -2.81 -5.28 -28.89
N GLN A 184 -2.97 -6.56 -28.55
CA GLN A 184 -3.16 -7.63 -29.55
C GLN A 184 -4.49 -7.47 -30.30
N GLU A 185 -5.60 -7.21 -29.58
CA GLU A 185 -6.91 -6.97 -30.18
C GLU A 185 -6.91 -5.73 -31.09
N GLN A 186 -6.22 -4.66 -30.68
CA GLN A 186 -6.07 -3.47 -31.51
C GLN A 186 -5.32 -3.79 -32.80
N ALA A 187 -4.26 -4.60 -32.73
CA ALA A 187 -3.51 -5.02 -33.92
C ALA A 187 -4.37 -5.88 -34.87
N THR A 188 -5.21 -6.79 -34.33
CA THR A 188 -6.13 -7.58 -35.16
C THR A 188 -7.16 -6.71 -35.85
N VAL A 189 -7.76 -5.74 -35.14
CA VAL A 189 -8.73 -4.80 -35.72
C VAL A 189 -8.08 -3.91 -36.79
N LEU A 190 -6.82 -3.50 -36.60
CA LEU A 190 -6.09 -2.73 -37.61
C LEU A 190 -5.87 -3.54 -38.88
N ASN A 191 -5.43 -4.79 -38.74
CA ASN A 191 -5.25 -5.70 -39.88
C ASN A 191 -6.59 -5.94 -40.60
N GLU A 192 -7.67 -6.18 -39.87
CA GLU A 192 -9.01 -6.33 -40.46
C GLU A 192 -9.43 -5.09 -41.23
N LYS A 193 -9.24 -3.90 -40.66
CA LYS A 193 -9.51 -2.63 -41.34
C LYS A 193 -8.72 -2.52 -42.65
N ASP A 194 -7.44 -2.88 -42.65
CA ASP A 194 -6.60 -2.83 -43.84
C ASP A 194 -7.08 -3.81 -44.92
N THR A 195 -7.45 -5.05 -44.54
CA THR A 195 -8.05 -6.01 -45.48
C THR A 195 -9.40 -5.52 -46.05
N ILE A 196 -10.22 -4.84 -45.26
CA ILE A 196 -11.48 -4.25 -45.71
C ILE A 196 -11.21 -3.10 -46.69
N LEU A 197 -10.20 -2.27 -46.42
CA LEU A 197 -9.78 -1.19 -47.31
C LEU A 197 -9.28 -1.74 -48.66
N GLU A 198 -8.49 -2.80 -48.65
CA GLU A 198 -8.05 -3.49 -49.88
C GLU A 198 -9.25 -4.02 -50.68
N LYS A 199 -10.16 -4.74 -50.03
CA LYS A 199 -11.40 -5.24 -50.67
C LYS A 199 -12.22 -4.10 -51.25
N ARG A 200 -12.37 -2.99 -50.53
CA ARG A 200 -13.07 -1.78 -51.00
C ARG A 200 -12.42 -1.22 -52.25
N ASN A 201 -11.09 -1.14 -52.29
CA ASN A 201 -10.36 -0.62 -53.44
C ASN A 201 -10.52 -1.52 -54.67
N LEU A 202 -10.47 -2.84 -54.50
CA LEU A 202 -10.74 -3.81 -55.57
C LEU A 202 -12.16 -3.68 -56.12
N LEU A 203 -13.16 -3.61 -55.23
CA LEU A 203 -14.56 -3.36 -55.62
C LEU A 203 -14.72 -2.05 -56.37
N LYS A 204 -14.08 -0.97 -55.91
CA LYS A 204 -14.13 0.32 -56.60
C LYS A 204 -13.50 0.27 -57.98
N ALA A 205 -12.36 -0.41 -58.14
CA ALA A 205 -11.73 -0.62 -59.43
C ALA A 205 -12.63 -1.44 -60.38
N SER A 206 -13.28 -2.49 -59.86
CA SER A 206 -14.23 -3.30 -60.63
C SER A 206 -15.48 -2.53 -61.06
N ILE A 207 -16.00 -1.65 -60.18
CA ILE A 207 -17.10 -0.73 -60.53
C ILE A 207 -16.68 0.18 -61.68
N ASN A 208 -15.53 0.85 -61.56
CA ASN A 208 -15.02 1.74 -62.62
C ASN A 208 -14.82 0.99 -63.95
N GLU A 209 -14.32 -0.25 -63.92
CA GLU A 209 -14.17 -1.08 -65.12
C GLU A 209 -15.52 -1.40 -65.75
N LYS A 210 -16.53 -1.72 -64.94
CA LYS A 210 -17.90 -1.99 -65.41
C LYS A 210 -18.57 -0.73 -65.96
N GLU A 211 -18.39 0.42 -65.32
CA GLU A 211 -18.85 1.71 -65.82
C GLU A 211 -18.25 2.01 -67.19
N HIS A 212 -16.94 1.79 -67.36
CA HIS A 212 -16.28 1.98 -68.66
C HIS A 212 -16.79 1.00 -69.73
N GLN A 213 -17.06 -0.26 -69.37
CA GLN A 213 -17.69 -1.23 -70.27
C GLN A 213 -19.10 -0.79 -70.70
N VAL A 214 -19.91 -0.28 -69.78
CA VAL A 214 -21.24 0.27 -70.07
C VAL A 214 -21.14 1.46 -71.01
N GLU A 215 -20.21 2.39 -70.76
CA GLU A 215 -20.02 3.57 -71.60
C GLU A 215 -19.58 3.20 -73.02
N LYS A 216 -18.66 2.23 -73.15
CA LYS A 216 -18.27 1.67 -74.45
C LYS A 216 -19.43 1.01 -75.18
N LEU A 217 -20.23 0.20 -74.49
CA LEU A 217 -21.42 -0.42 -75.07
C LEU A 217 -22.45 0.62 -75.51
N ASN A 218 -22.65 1.69 -74.73
CA ASN A 218 -23.53 2.79 -75.10
C ASN A 218 -23.03 3.54 -76.35
N GLN A 219 -21.72 3.78 -76.48
CA GLN A 219 -21.13 4.36 -77.69
C GLN A 219 -21.37 3.47 -78.90
N GLN A 220 -21.11 2.17 -78.78
CA GLN A 220 -21.37 1.20 -79.85
C GLN A 220 -22.86 1.16 -80.23
N LEU A 221 -23.75 1.25 -79.24
CA LEU A 221 -25.19 1.28 -79.48
C LEU A 221 -25.60 2.54 -80.24
N CYS A 222 -25.05 3.72 -79.90
CA CYS A 222 -25.27 4.94 -80.67
C CYS A 222 -24.72 4.85 -82.10
N GLU A 223 -23.52 4.28 -82.29
CA GLU A 223 -22.93 4.07 -83.62
C GLU A 223 -23.80 3.14 -84.48
N GLU A 224 -24.29 2.04 -83.91
CA GLU A 224 -25.21 1.12 -84.57
C GLU A 224 -26.58 1.76 -84.85
N GLU A 225 -27.11 2.57 -83.93
CA GLU A 225 -28.34 3.34 -84.15
C GLU A 225 -28.18 4.35 -85.31
N GLU A 226 -27.04 5.02 -85.40
CA GLU A 226 -26.69 5.94 -86.49
C GLU A 226 -26.52 5.19 -87.82
N LEU A 227 -25.87 4.03 -87.81
CA LEU A 227 -25.77 3.11 -88.96
C LEU A 227 -27.14 2.63 -89.42
N ILE A 228 -28.02 2.22 -88.50
CA ILE A 228 -29.40 1.84 -88.80
C ILE A 228 -30.15 3.00 -89.43
N LYS A 229 -30.00 4.22 -88.88
CA LYS A 229 -30.62 5.43 -89.42
C LYS A 229 -30.12 5.72 -90.83
N ASN A 230 -28.80 5.74 -91.05
CA ASN A 230 -28.18 5.95 -92.36
C ASN A 230 -28.60 4.88 -93.38
N THR A 231 -28.66 3.62 -92.97
CA THR A 231 -29.08 2.51 -93.85
C THR A 231 -30.57 2.61 -94.18
N ARG A 232 -31.42 3.02 -93.22
CA ARG A 232 -32.84 3.32 -93.47
C ARG A 232 -33.00 4.49 -94.44
N GLU A 233 -32.17 5.52 -94.34
CA GLU A 233 -32.16 6.64 -95.29
C GLU A 233 -31.70 6.20 -96.70
N GLN A 234 -30.76 5.27 -96.81
CA GLN A 234 -30.29 4.72 -98.09
C GLN A 234 -31.30 3.80 -98.78
N ILE A 235 -32.10 3.04 -98.01
CA ILE A 235 -33.10 2.11 -98.57
C ILE A 235 -34.23 2.83 -99.33
N VAL A 236 -34.41 4.15 -99.16
CA VAL A 236 -35.48 4.94 -99.81
C VAL A 236 -34.93 5.91 -100.86
N ALA A 237 -33.77 5.64 -101.47
CA ALA A 237 -33.32 6.34 -102.68
C ALA A 237 -33.91 5.70 -103.96
N SER A 238 -35.24 5.78 -104.08
CA SER A 238 -36.00 5.73 -105.34
C SER A 238 -35.99 4.43 -106.18
N PRO A 239 -37.00 3.55 -105.98
CA PRO A 239 -37.37 2.49 -106.95
C PRO A 239 -37.63 3.02 -108.38
N ILE A 240 -37.96 4.31 -108.51
CA ILE A 240 -38.24 4.99 -109.78
C ILE A 240 -36.96 5.16 -110.62
N SER A 241 -35.80 5.36 -109.97
CA SER A 241 -34.49 5.46 -110.65
C SER A 241 -34.13 4.16 -111.38
N ILE A 242 -34.31 3.02 -110.71
CA ILE A 242 -33.96 1.70 -111.24
C ILE A 242 -34.90 1.30 -112.39
N VAL A 243 -36.19 1.67 -112.30
CA VAL A 243 -37.16 1.44 -113.38
C VAL A 243 -36.83 2.26 -114.64
N ASN A 244 -36.32 3.49 -114.49
CA ASN A 244 -35.90 4.32 -115.61
C ASN A 244 -34.61 3.82 -116.29
N ASP A 245 -33.64 3.32 -115.51
CA ASP A 245 -32.42 2.74 -116.08
C ASP A 245 -32.69 1.43 -116.84
N LEU A 246 -33.61 0.60 -116.35
CA LEU A 246 -34.06 -0.59 -117.08
C LEU A 246 -34.78 -0.23 -118.39
N LYS A 247 -35.55 0.87 -118.42
CA LYS A 247 -36.16 1.39 -119.64
C LYS A 247 -35.09 1.86 -120.65
N ASN A 248 -34.06 2.54 -120.18
CA ASN A 248 -32.96 3.03 -121.01
C ASN A 248 -32.11 1.90 -121.59
N MET A 249 -31.87 0.82 -120.83
CA MET A 249 -31.19 -0.37 -121.37
C MET A 249 -32.03 -1.08 -122.45
N ARG A 250 -33.35 -1.14 -122.29
CA ARG A 250 -34.25 -1.72 -123.30
C ARG A 250 -34.22 -0.95 -124.62
N MET A 251 -34.17 0.38 -124.56
CA MET A 251 -34.04 1.23 -125.76
C MET A 251 -32.72 0.98 -126.49
N LYS A 252 -31.60 0.92 -125.78
CA LYS A 252 -30.29 0.61 -126.39
C LYS A 252 -30.23 -0.78 -127.03
N GLN A 253 -30.96 -1.75 -126.49
CA GLN A 253 -31.02 -3.11 -127.06
C GLN A 253 -31.79 -3.15 -128.40
N LEU A 254 -32.81 -2.29 -128.55
CA LEU A 254 -33.54 -2.11 -129.80
C LEU A 254 -32.67 -1.46 -130.88
N ASP A 255 -31.93 -0.39 -130.53
CA ASP A 255 -31.03 0.30 -131.45
C ASP A 255 -29.92 -0.63 -131.99
N TYR A 256 -29.33 -1.47 -131.13
CA TYR A 256 -28.35 -2.49 -131.55
C TYR A 256 -28.94 -3.56 -132.48
N SER A 257 -30.23 -3.86 -132.36
CA SER A 257 -30.89 -4.82 -133.23
C SER A 257 -31.17 -4.25 -134.63
N GLU A 258 -31.46 -2.96 -134.74
CA GLU A 258 -31.61 -2.25 -136.02
C GLU A 258 -30.26 -2.04 -136.74
N GLU A 259 -29.16 -1.79 -136.01
CA GLU A 259 -27.81 -1.74 -136.60
C GLU A 259 -27.36 -3.09 -137.18
N LEU A 260 -27.69 -4.20 -136.51
CA LEU A 260 -27.39 -5.56 -136.99
C LEU A 260 -28.16 -5.92 -138.26
N GLN A 261 -29.41 -5.44 -138.39
CA GLN A 261 -30.22 -5.62 -139.59
C GLN A 261 -29.67 -4.80 -140.76
N ASN A 262 -29.29 -3.54 -140.52
CA ASN A 262 -28.67 -2.65 -141.52
C ASN A 262 -27.27 -3.13 -142.00
N LEU A 263 -26.53 -3.86 -141.15
CA LEU A 263 -25.26 -4.49 -141.52
C LEU A 263 -25.44 -5.75 -142.39
N LYS A 264 -26.53 -6.49 -142.21
CA LYS A 264 -26.88 -7.63 -143.08
C LYS A 264 -27.32 -7.18 -144.48
N ASP A 265 -28.06 -6.08 -144.59
CA ASP A 265 -28.52 -5.56 -145.89
C ASP A 265 -27.39 -4.90 -146.71
N LYS A 266 -26.31 -4.42 -146.06
CA LYS A 266 -25.10 -3.89 -146.73
C LYS A 266 -24.12 -4.97 -147.24
N LEU A 267 -24.26 -6.23 -146.81
CA LEU A 267 -23.40 -7.34 -147.27
C LEU A 267 -23.93 -8.03 -148.53
N VAL A 268 -25.23 -7.96 -148.81
CA VAL A 268 -25.85 -8.53 -150.03
C VAL A 268 -25.64 -7.65 -151.28
N SER A 269 -25.38 -6.35 -151.10
CA SER A 269 -25.29 -5.36 -152.19
C SER A 269 -23.86 -5.07 -152.70
N LYS A 270 -22.82 -5.75 -152.20
CA LYS A 270 -21.40 -5.42 -152.50
C LYS A 270 -20.55 -6.49 -153.20
N LYS A 271 -21.13 -7.59 -153.71
CA LYS A 271 -20.41 -8.55 -154.59
C LYS A 271 -21.10 -8.91 -155.90
N THR A 272 -22.14 -8.16 -156.28
CA THR A 272 -22.71 -8.06 -157.63
C THR A 272 -22.44 -6.65 -158.17
N ASN A 273 -21.21 -6.38 -158.63
CA ASN A 273 -20.88 -5.51 -159.79
C ASN A 273 -19.40 -5.13 -159.88
N GLN A 274 -18.91 -5.10 -161.13
CA GLN A 274 -17.58 -4.77 -161.68
C GLN A 274 -16.53 -5.91 -161.68
N CYS A 275 -16.11 -6.57 -162.77
CA CYS A 275 -16.37 -6.52 -164.23
C CYS A 275 -16.61 -5.16 -164.88
N SER A 276 -15.55 -4.49 -165.34
CA SER A 276 -15.38 -3.90 -166.70
C SER A 276 -14.25 -2.84 -166.74
N ASN A 277 -13.37 -2.97 -167.75
CA ASN A 277 -12.39 -2.00 -168.31
C ASN A 277 -11.03 -1.89 -167.58
N VAL A 278 -9.85 -2.06 -168.18
CA VAL A 278 -9.36 -2.26 -169.57
C VAL A 278 -8.16 -3.20 -169.52
#